data_AF-A0A1C6I5Y8-F1
#
_entry.id   AF-A0A1C6I5Y8-F1
#
_cell.length_a   1.000
_cell.length_b   1.000
_cell.length_c   1.000
_cell.angle_alpha   90.00
_cell.angle_beta   90.00
_cell.angle_gamma   90.00
#
_symmetry.space_group_name_H-M   'P 1'
#
loop_
_entity.id
_entity.type
_entity.pdbx_description
1 polymer ?
#
loop_
_entity_poly.entity_id
_entity_poly.type
_entity_poly.pdbx_seq_one_letter_code
_entity_poly.pdbx_strand_id
1 'polypeptide(L)' 'MNSRLILVEGIPGAGKTTTARKIKEKLIDEGKEAILYEEGMSHPADMAWNACLKEDEYNDFIKKCSEM' A
#
# COMPACT_ATOMS: atom_id res chain seq x y z
N MET A 1 -8.52 8.57 7.32
CA MET A 1 -8.37 8.34 5.87
C MET A 1 -9.34 7.23 5.48
N ASN A 2 -10.25 7.44 4.52
CA ASN A 2 -11.22 6.42 4.11
C ASN A 2 -10.84 5.95 2.70
N SER A 3 -10.09 4.86 2.62
CA SER A 3 -9.65 4.24 1.37
C SER A 3 -10.44 2.97 1.08
N ARG A 4 -10.61 2.64 -0.20
CA ARG A 4 -11.23 1.38 -0.66
C ARG A 4 -10.17 0.51 -1.29
N LEU A 5 -10.06 -0.74 -0.85
CA LEU A 5 -9.18 -1.75 -1.45
C LEU A 5 -9.91 -2.48 -2.57
N ILE A 6 -9.28 -2.58 -3.74
CA ILE A 6 -9.76 -3.37 -4.87
C ILE A 6 -8.67 -4.41 -5.18
N LEU A 7 -9.00 -5.69 -5.07
CA LEU A 7 -8.12 -6.81 -5.42
C LEU A 7 -8.53 -7.39 -6.77
N VAL A 8 -7.56 -7.58 -7.67
CA VAL A 8 -7.79 -8.13 -9.01
C VAL A 8 -7.16 -9.51 -9.09
N GLU A 9 -7.98 -10.54 -8.87
CA GLU A 9 -7.56 -11.95 -8.77
C GLU A 9 -7.91 -12.75 -10.04
N GLY A 10 -7.22 -13.87 -10.26
CA GLY A 10 -7.47 -14.77 -11.40
C GLY A 10 -6.25 -15.57 -11.87
N ILE A 11 -6.46 -16.46 -12.85
CA ILE A 11 -5.41 -17.34 -13.38
C ILE A 11 -4.29 -16.58 -14.13
N PRO A 12 -3.08 -17.14 -14.26
CA PRO A 12 -2.03 -16.58 -15.11
C PRO A 12 -2.52 -16.38 -16.55
N GLY A 13 -2.17 -15.26 -17.17
CA GLY A 13 -2.60 -14.94 -18.54
C GLY A 13 -4.04 -14.39 -18.69
N ALA A 14 -4.85 -14.34 -17.62
CA ALA A 14 -6.22 -13.81 -17.67
C ALA A 14 -6.33 -12.27 -17.85
N GLY A 15 -5.21 -11.56 -17.99
CA GLY A 15 -5.20 -10.11 -18.15
C GLY A 15 -5.38 -9.31 -16.86
N LYS A 16 -5.12 -9.89 -15.67
CA LYS A 16 -5.23 -9.21 -14.37
C LYS A 16 -4.53 -7.85 -14.33
N THR A 17 -3.25 -7.83 -14.70
CA THR A 17 -2.40 -6.63 -14.76
C THR A 17 -3.02 -5.56 -15.66
N THR A 18 -3.50 -5.96 -16.85
CA THR A 18 -4.17 -5.06 -17.79
C THR A 18 -5.46 -4.50 -17.19
N THR A 19 -6.27 -5.33 -16.54
CA THR A 19 -7.53 -4.92 -15.90
C THR A 19 -7.27 -3.96 -14.73
N ALA A 20 -6.27 -4.24 -13.88
CA ALA A 20 -5.92 -3.39 -12.75
C ALA A 20 -5.48 -1.98 -13.20
N ARG A 21 -4.69 -1.89 -14.28
CA ARG A 21 -4.30 -0.60 -14.89
C ARG A 21 -5.50 0.17 -15.43
N LYS A 22 -6.42 -0.49 -16.14
CA LYS A 22 -7.65 0.13 -16.65
C LYS A 22 -8.58 0.62 -15.53
N ILE A 23 -8.67 -0.11 -14.42
CA ILE A 23 -9.42 0.33 -13.24
C ILE A 23 -8.81 1.63 -12.69
N LYS A 24 -7.48 1.69 -12.55
CA LYS A 24 -6.77 2.90 -12.10
C LYS A 24 -7.06 4.09 -13.02
N GLU A 25 -6.90 3.92 -14.32
CA GLU A 25 -7.17 4.96 -15.33
C GLU A 25 -8.61 5.49 -15.21
N LYS A 26 -9.59 4.60 -15.18
CA LYS A 26 -11.01 4.97 -15.02
C LYS A 26 -11.29 5.74 -13.74
N LEU A 27 -10.69 5.36 -12.61
CA LEU A 27 -10.89 6.07 -11.34
C LEU A 27 -10.28 7.48 -11.40
N ILE A 28 -9.10 7.63 -12.00
CA ILE A 28 -8.46 8.93 -12.21
C ILE A 28 -9.30 9.81 -13.14
N ASP A 29 -9.84 9.26 -14.23
CA ASP A 29 -10.75 9.96 -15.14
C ASP A 29 -12.03 10.44 -14.45
N GLU A 30 -12.48 9.73 -13.41
CA GLU A 30 -13.61 10.12 -12.56
C GLU A 30 -13.22 11.12 -11.44
N GLY A 31 -11.99 11.63 -11.45
CA GLY A 31 -11.48 12.58 -10.46
C GLY A 31 -11.14 11.97 -9.11
N LYS A 32 -10.96 10.66 -9.02
CA LYS A 32 -10.58 9.96 -7.78
C LYS A 32 -9.07 9.72 -7.74
N GLU A 33 -8.51 9.82 -6.54
CA GLU A 33 -7.15 9.35 -6.29
C GLU A 33 -7.12 7.82 -6.27
N ALA A 34 -6.22 7.21 -7.05
CA ALA A 34 -6.07 5.76 -7.13
C ALA A 34 -4.58 5.37 -7.23
N ILE A 35 -4.14 4.51 -6.31
CA ILE A 35 -2.80 3.94 -6.28
C ILE A 35 -2.90 2.47 -6.70
N LEU A 36 -2.04 2.05 -7.62
CA LEU A 36 -1.96 0.67 -8.10
C LEU A 36 -0.67 0.03 -7.58
N TYR A 37 -0.81 -1.18 -7.04
CA TYR A 37 0.30 -2.05 -6.65
C TYR A 37 0.22 -3.33 -7.47
N GLU A 38 1.32 -3.68 -8.13
CA GLU A 38 1.47 -4.90 -8.93
C GLU A 38 2.41 -5.89 -8.23
N GLU A 39 2.44 -7.14 -8.69
CA GLU A 39 3.36 -8.16 -8.15
C GLU A 39 4.81 -7.62 -8.12
N GLY A 40 5.46 -7.70 -6.95
CA GLY A 40 6.82 -7.21 -6.73
C GLY A 40 6.93 -5.76 -6.26
N MET A 41 5.82 -5.00 -6.19
CA MET A 41 5.80 -3.68 -5.56
C MET A 41 5.54 -3.80 -4.05
N SER A 42 6.14 -2.91 -3.26
CA SER A 42 5.85 -2.83 -1.82
C SER A 42 4.48 -2.22 -1.57
N HIS A 43 3.51 -3.05 -1.20
CA HIS A 43 2.18 -2.65 -0.82
C HIS A 43 2.15 -2.27 0.69
N PRO A 44 1.38 -1.26 1.13
CA PRO A 44 1.28 -0.90 2.55
C PRO A 44 0.84 -2.04 3.47
N ALA A 45 0.02 -2.97 2.97
CA ALA A 45 -0.36 -4.18 3.71
C ALA A 45 0.80 -5.15 3.93
N ASP A 46 1.89 -5.07 3.15
CA ASP A 46 3.10 -5.88 3.39
C ASP A 46 3.82 -5.44 4.67
N MET A 47 3.57 -4.21 5.12
CA MET A 47 4.15 -3.63 6.34
C MET A 47 3.37 -3.98 7.61
N ALA A 48 2.51 -5.00 7.58
CA ALA A 48 1.68 -5.40 8.72
C ALA A 48 2.49 -5.72 10.00
N TRP A 49 3.78 -6.04 9.85
CA TRP A 49 4.69 -6.36 10.95
C TRP A 49 5.67 -5.23 11.29
N ASN A 50 5.50 -4.05 10.69
CA ASN A 50 6.34 -2.89 10.92
C ASN A 50 5.61 -1.91 11.85
N ALA A 51 6.32 -1.36 12.82
CA ALA A 51 5.83 -0.21 13.58
C ALA A 51 5.95 1.06 12.71
N CYS A 52 4.87 1.83 12.62
CA CYS A 52 4.90 3.17 12.03
C CYS A 52 4.86 4.18 13.18
N LEU A 53 6.00 4.82 13.45
CA LEU A 53 6.19 5.77 14.52
C LEU A 53 6.41 7.17 13.93
N LYS A 54 5.90 8.18 14.62
CA LYS A 54 6.35 9.55 14.39
C LYS A 54 7.80 9.71 14.85
N GLU A 55 8.46 10.76 14.36
CA GLU A 55 9.86 11.01 14.65
C GLU A 55 10.15 11.15 16.15
N ASP A 56 9.27 11.83 16.89
CA ASP A 56 9.34 11.97 18.34
C ASP A 56 9.15 10.63 19.08
N GLU A 57 8.17 9.82 18.64
CA GLU A 57 7.93 8.47 19.17
C GLU A 57 9.13 7.53 18.92
N TYR A 58 9.76 7.64 17.75
CA TYR A 58 10.95 6.88 17.40
C TYR A 58 12.16 7.29 18.26
N ASN A 59 12.39 8.60 18.43
CA ASN A 59 13.48 9.11 19.25
C ASN A 59 13.35 8.68 20.73
N ASP A 60 12.12 8.71 21.27
CA ASP A 60 11.84 8.21 22.62
C ASP A 60 12.10 6.69 22.74
N PHE A 61 11.69 5.91 21.74
CA PHE A 61 11.96 4.47 21.67
C PHE A 61 13.47 4.17 21.69
N ILE A 62 14.26 4.84 20.84
CA ILE A 62 15.71 4.65 20.78
C ILE A 62 16.38 5.00 22.11
N LYS A 63 15.96 6.10 22.74
CA LYS A 63 16.49 6.51 24.05
C LYS A 63 16.27 5.42 25.10
N LYS A 64 15.05 4.90 25.22
CA LYS A 64 14.70 3.82 26.16
C LYS A 64 15.50 2.55 25.93
N CYS A 65 15.72 2.17 24.67
CA CYS A 65 16.53 0.99 24.33
C CYS A 65 18.01 1.18 24.61
N SER A 66 18.54 2.41 24.52
CA SER A 66 19.94 2.71 24.82
C SER A 66 20.28 2.79 26.32
N GLU A 67 19.25 2.89 27.17
CA GLU A 67 19.38 2.92 28.63
C GLU A 67 19.27 1.51 29.27
N MET A 68 19.04 0.47 28.46
CA MET A 68 19.06 -0.95 28.84
C MET A 68 20.44 -1.58 28.66
#